data_AF-A0AAX3X0B5-F1
#
_entry.id   AF-A0AAX3X0B5-F1
#
_cell.length_a   1.000
_cell.length_b   1.000
_cell.length_c   1.000
_cell.angle_alpha   90.00
_cell.angle_beta   90.00
_cell.angle_gamma   90.00
#
_symmetry.space_group_name_H-M   'P 1'
#
loop_
_entity.id
_entity.type
_entity.pdbx_description
1 polymer ?
#
loop_
_entity_poly.entity_id
_entity_poly.type
_entity_poly.pdbx_seq_one_letter_code
_entity_poly.pdbx_strand_id
1 'polypeptide(L)'
;MFTLKSFIGQFKKEWVLFRAWLYVGIFLGILISIVIPYLIERYGNGFTEENQLQFAFTFLVLALGGFYSVLQFVASLRLDLRSKEIWLHSTSSIRQLIGVKIVFSLTGYTIFNILFTGIAIYSLRAAFIASFGQVLLLLVFVVAIIALFQLMIFVSILLFLAFYLQMKYFIGRFAIVLMMGAYFGCIYLWFRFTESIIYVKIFQHIGISLSWLEQYLPKSKLPSMDIRLGTLYVVEELALTILFALLFIIATKWLEKVVLR
;
A
#
# COMPACT_ATOMS: atom_id res chain seq x y z
N MET A 1 7.55 20.70 19.64
CA MET A 1 7.18 21.67 18.57
C MET A 1 7.53 21.03 17.23
N PHE A 2 6.56 20.83 16.32
CA PHE A 2 6.83 20.30 14.98
C PHE A 2 7.55 21.38 14.18
N THR A 3 8.82 21.13 13.81
CA THR A 3 9.54 22.00 12.88
C THR A 3 9.75 21.22 11.59
N LEU A 4 9.48 21.86 10.45
CA LEU A 4 9.72 21.30 9.12
C LEU A 4 11.16 20.75 8.99
N LYS A 5 12.11 21.41 9.65
CA LYS A 5 13.51 20.99 9.75
C LYS A 5 13.69 19.62 10.41
N SER A 6 12.96 19.32 11.49
CA SER A 6 12.99 18.01 12.14
C SER A 6 12.43 16.91 11.24
N PHE A 7 11.30 17.19 10.58
CA PHE A 7 10.68 16.25 9.63
C PHE A 7 11.62 15.90 8.47
N ILE A 8 12.23 16.90 7.83
CA ILE A 8 13.18 16.71 6.73
C ILE A 8 14.40 15.91 7.21
N GLY A 9 14.90 16.18 8.42
CA GLY A 9 16.02 15.44 9.02
C GLY A 9 15.71 13.96 9.20
N GLN A 10 14.53 13.63 9.73
CA GLN A 10 14.07 12.25 9.91
C GLN A 10 13.84 11.56 8.57
N PHE A 11 13.25 12.25 7.60
CA PHE A 11 13.05 11.71 6.24
C PHE A 11 14.39 11.39 5.57
N LYS A 12 15.38 12.26 5.71
CA LYS A 12 16.74 12.03 5.19
C LYS A 12 17.42 10.82 5.85
N LYS A 13 17.18 10.60 7.16
CA LYS A 13 17.67 9.39 7.87
C LYS A 13 17.12 8.12 7.22
N GLU A 14 15.80 8.06 6.99
CA GLU A 14 15.16 6.91 6.33
C GLU A 14 15.67 6.72 4.90
N TRP A 15 15.84 7.82 4.15
CA TRP A 15 16.41 7.79 2.80
C TRP A 15 17.80 7.17 2.76
N VAL A 16 18.72 7.58 3.64
CA VAL A 16 20.07 7.02 3.67
C VAL A 16 20.05 5.52 3.98
N LEU A 17 19.13 5.07 4.83
CA LEU A 17 19.04 3.67 5.26
C LEU A 17 18.46 2.76 4.17
N PHE A 18 17.45 3.22 3.42
CA PHE A 18 16.70 2.38 2.49
C PHE A 18 16.92 2.71 1.00
N ARG A 19 17.64 3.78 0.63
CA ARG A 19 17.89 4.14 -0.78
C ARG A 19 18.47 3.00 -1.61
N ALA A 20 19.40 2.23 -1.06
CA ALA A 20 20.04 1.12 -1.77
C ALA A 20 19.02 0.03 -2.11
N TRP A 21 18.16 -0.32 -1.15
CA TRP A 21 17.12 -1.31 -1.34
C TRP A 21 16.03 -0.85 -2.33
N LEU A 22 15.70 0.45 -2.36
CA LEU A 22 14.82 1.01 -3.38
C LEU A 22 15.40 0.84 -4.79
N TYR A 23 16.69 1.16 -4.99
CA TYR A 23 17.34 0.98 -6.29
C TYR A 23 17.43 -0.48 -6.70
N VAL A 24 17.78 -1.38 -5.77
CA VAL A 24 17.80 -2.82 -6.03
C VAL A 24 16.40 -3.32 -6.41
N GLY A 25 15.35 -2.87 -5.71
CA GLY A 25 13.97 -3.23 -6.02
C GLY A 25 13.53 -2.76 -7.41
N ILE A 26 13.87 -1.53 -7.80
CA ILE A 26 13.59 -1.02 -9.15
C ILE A 26 14.36 -1.83 -10.20
N PHE A 27 15.65 -2.08 -9.99
CA PHE A 27 16.48 -2.83 -10.93
C PHE A 27 15.98 -4.27 -11.14
N LEU A 28 15.70 -4.99 -10.04
CA LEU A 28 15.12 -6.33 -10.09
C LEU A 28 13.73 -6.31 -10.73
N GLY A 29 12.91 -5.31 -10.42
CA GLY A 29 11.60 -5.16 -11.03
C GLY A 29 11.68 -4.98 -12.55
N ILE A 30 12.63 -4.19 -13.06
CA ILE A 30 12.87 -4.02 -14.51
C ILE A 30 13.32 -5.34 -15.14
N LEU A 31 14.26 -6.05 -14.51
CA LEU A 31 14.70 -7.36 -14.98
C LEU A 31 13.53 -8.34 -15.11
N ILE A 32 12.69 -8.43 -14.07
CA ILE A 32 11.54 -9.35 -14.06
C ILE A 32 10.45 -8.89 -15.02
N SER A 33 10.14 -7.61 -15.11
CA SER A 33 9.02 -7.09 -15.91
C SER A 33 9.32 -6.99 -17.41
N ILE A 34 10.58 -6.85 -17.79
CA ILE A 34 10.98 -6.61 -19.20
C ILE A 34 11.91 -7.71 -19.69
N VAL A 35 13.02 -7.95 -19.00
CA VAL A 35 14.09 -8.84 -19.51
C VAL A 35 13.66 -10.30 -19.50
N ILE A 36 13.04 -10.78 -18.43
CA ILE A 36 12.58 -12.17 -18.33
C ILE A 36 11.52 -12.49 -19.41
N PRO A 37 10.42 -11.72 -19.55
CA PRO A 37 9.44 -11.92 -20.62
C PRO A 37 10.09 -11.92 -22.00
N TYR A 38 10.99 -10.97 -22.28
CA TYR A 38 11.68 -10.88 -23.56
C TYR A 38 12.52 -12.13 -23.87
N LEU A 39 13.25 -12.66 -22.88
CA LEU A 39 14.01 -13.90 -23.05
C LEU A 39 13.09 -15.10 -23.28
N ILE A 40 11.97 -15.19 -22.54
CA ILE A 40 10.99 -16.28 -22.71
C ILE A 40 10.34 -16.21 -24.10
N GLU A 41 9.96 -15.05 -24.59
CA GLU A 41 9.40 -14.88 -25.93
C GLU A 41 10.43 -15.22 -27.02
N ARG A 42 11.71 -14.87 -26.81
CA ARG A 42 12.78 -15.11 -27.79
C ARG A 42 13.19 -16.58 -27.90
N TYR A 43 13.20 -17.32 -26.78
CA TYR A 43 13.69 -18.70 -26.70
C TYR A 43 12.58 -19.74 -26.49
N GLY A 44 11.38 -19.32 -26.12
CA GLY A 44 10.19 -20.16 -25.99
C GLY A 44 9.53 -20.35 -27.35
N ASN A 45 9.22 -21.59 -27.70
CA ASN A 45 8.65 -21.99 -28.99
C ASN A 45 7.20 -21.49 -29.22
N GLY A 46 6.96 -20.18 -29.23
CA GLY A 46 5.72 -19.56 -29.72
C GLY A 46 4.44 -19.83 -28.90
N PHE A 47 4.55 -20.23 -27.63
CA PHE A 47 3.40 -20.64 -26.81
C PHE A 47 2.55 -19.50 -26.23
N THR A 48 2.86 -18.23 -26.49
CA THR A 48 2.22 -17.10 -25.81
C THR A 48 1.88 -15.96 -26.76
N GLU A 49 0.67 -15.41 -26.62
CA GLU A 49 0.25 -14.19 -27.31
C GLU A 49 1.18 -13.01 -26.96
N GLU A 50 1.48 -12.17 -27.95
CA GLU A 50 2.38 -11.03 -27.81
C GLU A 50 1.95 -10.10 -26.66
N ASN A 51 2.87 -9.83 -25.72
CA ASN A 51 2.74 -8.94 -24.56
C ASN A 51 1.93 -9.46 -23.35
N GLN A 52 1.27 -10.61 -23.40
CA GLN A 52 0.59 -11.17 -22.20
C GLN A 52 1.57 -11.55 -21.09
N LEU A 53 2.73 -12.10 -21.46
CA LEU A 53 3.79 -12.46 -20.52
C LEU A 53 4.32 -11.21 -19.80
N GLN A 54 4.58 -10.14 -20.55
CA GLN A 54 5.07 -8.88 -19.97
C GLN A 54 4.09 -8.34 -18.93
N PHE A 55 2.79 -8.36 -19.24
CA PHE A 55 1.76 -7.94 -18.30
C PHE A 55 1.75 -8.81 -17.02
N ALA A 56 1.78 -10.13 -17.16
CA ALA A 56 1.76 -11.07 -16.03
C ALA A 56 2.98 -10.90 -15.10
N PHE A 57 4.18 -10.79 -15.66
CA PHE A 57 5.40 -10.57 -14.87
C PHE A 57 5.42 -9.18 -14.22
N THR A 58 4.89 -8.15 -14.89
CA THR A 58 4.76 -6.82 -14.27
C THR A 58 3.78 -6.84 -13.11
N PHE A 59 2.66 -7.57 -13.24
CA PHE A 59 1.71 -7.77 -12.16
C PHE A 59 2.33 -8.49 -10.95
N LEU A 60 3.16 -9.51 -11.20
CA LEU A 60 3.94 -10.18 -10.15
C LEU A 60 4.87 -9.19 -9.43
N VAL A 61 5.56 -8.32 -10.16
CA VAL A 61 6.44 -7.28 -9.60
C VAL A 61 5.66 -6.28 -8.74
N LEU A 62 4.46 -5.88 -9.17
CA LEU A 62 3.57 -5.02 -8.38
C LEU A 62 3.16 -5.69 -7.05
N ALA A 63 2.78 -6.97 -7.09
CA ALA A 63 2.43 -7.75 -5.90
C ALA A 63 3.61 -7.88 -4.92
N LEU A 64 4.80 -8.22 -5.43
CA LEU A 64 6.03 -8.29 -4.63
C LEU A 64 6.42 -6.92 -4.06
N GLY A 65 6.22 -5.84 -4.81
CA GLY A 65 6.44 -4.47 -4.35
C GLY A 65 5.53 -4.09 -3.18
N GLY A 66 4.27 -4.53 -3.20
CA GLY A 66 3.33 -4.39 -2.07
C GLY A 66 3.89 -5.03 -0.80
N PHE A 67 4.29 -6.30 -0.89
CA PHE A 67 4.89 -7.03 0.22
C PHE A 67 6.20 -6.42 0.71
N TYR A 68 7.07 -6.01 -0.21
CA TYR A 68 8.35 -5.37 0.11
C TYR A 68 8.14 -4.06 0.90
N SER A 69 7.18 -3.22 0.50
CA SER A 69 6.91 -1.96 1.19
C SER A 69 6.46 -2.18 2.65
N VAL A 70 5.68 -3.24 2.90
CA VAL A 70 5.30 -3.69 4.25
C VAL A 70 6.53 -4.11 5.05
N LEU A 71 7.40 -4.94 4.46
CA LEU A 71 8.63 -5.38 5.13
C LEU A 71 9.55 -4.20 5.45
N GLN A 72 9.74 -3.27 4.52
CA GLN A 72 10.54 -2.05 4.70
C GLN A 72 9.99 -1.23 5.88
N PHE A 73 8.68 -1.01 5.93
CA PHE A 73 8.04 -0.28 7.02
C PHE A 73 8.24 -0.97 8.38
N VAL A 74 8.00 -2.28 8.46
CA VAL A 74 8.22 -3.06 9.70
C VAL A 74 9.69 -3.09 10.11
N ALA A 75 10.62 -3.22 9.16
CA ALA A 75 12.05 -3.18 9.42
C ALA A 75 12.48 -1.82 9.97
N SER A 76 11.99 -0.73 9.36
CA SER A 76 12.23 0.64 9.82
C SER A 76 11.73 0.85 11.25
N LEU A 77 10.56 0.32 11.62
CA LEU A 77 10.06 0.37 12.99
C LEU A 77 10.92 -0.45 13.95
N ARG A 78 11.29 -1.68 13.58
CA ARG A 78 12.08 -2.60 14.43
C ARG A 78 13.48 -2.08 14.72
N LEU A 79 14.14 -1.43 13.74
CA LEU A 79 15.47 -0.84 13.92
C LEU A 79 15.44 0.19 15.05
N ASP A 80 14.47 1.09 15.02
CA ASP A 80 14.34 2.12 16.04
C ASP A 80 13.86 1.55 17.39
N LEU A 81 12.98 0.54 17.40
CA LEU A 81 12.52 -0.12 18.64
C LEU A 81 13.63 -0.85 19.41
N ARG A 82 14.72 -1.27 18.74
CA ARG A 82 15.87 -1.90 19.41
C ARG A 82 16.74 -0.87 20.13
N SER A 83 16.80 0.36 19.63
CA SER A 83 17.53 1.46 20.26
C SER A 83 16.63 2.27 21.20
N LYS A 84 16.18 1.65 22.31
CA LYS A 84 15.29 2.28 23.30
C LYS A 84 15.81 3.64 23.80
N GLU A 85 17.12 3.81 23.91
CA GLU A 85 17.77 5.05 24.35
C GLU A 85 17.50 6.23 23.40
N ILE A 86 17.43 5.99 22.09
CA ILE A 86 17.15 7.04 21.10
C ILE A 86 15.69 7.51 21.19
N TRP A 87 14.77 6.64 21.62
CA TRP A 87 13.35 6.99 21.82
C TRP A 87 13.12 7.87 23.04
N LEU A 88 13.82 7.59 24.14
CA LEU A 88 13.67 8.31 25.40
C LEU A 88 14.32 9.70 25.36
N HIS A 89 15.33 9.91 24.51
CA HIS A 89 16.05 11.17 24.37
C HIS A 89 15.69 11.97 23.11
N SER A 90 14.78 11.45 22.27
CA SER A 90 14.25 12.17 21.11
C SER A 90 13.31 13.30 21.55
N THR A 91 13.56 14.52 21.08
CA THR A 91 12.66 15.67 21.25
C THR A 91 11.39 15.60 20.40
N SER A 92 11.30 14.61 19.50
CA SER A 92 10.16 14.40 18.60
C SER A 92 9.21 13.34 19.16
N SER A 93 7.91 13.56 18.98
CA SER A 93 6.90 12.62 19.48
C SER A 93 6.87 11.33 18.66
N ILE A 94 6.44 10.23 19.29
CA ILE A 94 6.32 8.91 18.67
C ILE A 94 5.43 8.94 17.42
N ARG A 95 4.35 9.72 17.48
CA ARG A 95 3.45 9.97 16.35
C ARG A 95 4.18 10.60 15.15
N GLN A 96 5.10 11.52 15.38
CA GLN A 96 5.88 12.15 14.31
C GLN A 96 6.84 11.16 13.67
N LEU A 97 7.59 10.40 14.48
CA LEU A 97 8.54 9.39 13.99
C LEU A 97 7.85 8.33 13.13
N ILE A 98 6.71 7.80 13.59
CA ILE A 98 5.93 6.82 12.83
C ILE A 98 5.35 7.46 11.56
N GLY A 99 4.84 8.70 11.65
CA GLY A 99 4.33 9.44 10.50
C GLY A 99 5.37 9.61 9.40
N VAL A 100 6.62 9.96 9.74
CA VAL A 100 7.71 10.07 8.74
C VAL A 100 7.97 8.73 8.06
N LYS A 101 7.96 7.61 8.80
CA LYS A 101 8.17 6.27 8.23
C LYS A 101 7.04 5.86 7.29
N ILE A 102 5.80 6.18 7.64
CA ILE A 102 4.65 5.96 6.75
C ILE A 102 4.84 6.78 5.48
N VAL A 103 5.06 8.09 5.58
CA VAL A 103 5.23 8.97 4.41
C VAL A 103 6.39 8.50 3.55
N PHE A 104 7.54 8.16 4.14
CA PHE A 104 8.70 7.66 3.41
C PHE A 104 8.41 6.35 2.66
N SER A 105 7.84 5.36 3.36
CA SER A 105 7.53 4.05 2.76
C SER A 105 6.45 4.18 1.69
N LEU A 106 5.46 5.05 1.90
CA LEU A 106 4.38 5.32 0.96
C LEU A 106 4.92 6.06 -0.28
N THR A 107 5.76 7.08 -0.13
CA THR A 107 6.39 7.78 -1.26
C THR A 107 7.21 6.82 -2.11
N GLY A 108 8.05 5.98 -1.49
CA GLY A 108 8.84 4.98 -2.22
C GLY A 108 7.97 3.98 -2.96
N TYR A 109 6.91 3.48 -2.30
CA TYR A 109 5.93 2.58 -2.90
C TYR A 109 5.16 3.23 -4.05
N THR A 110 4.72 4.49 -3.91
CA THR A 110 4.02 5.23 -4.96
C THR A 110 4.90 5.42 -6.19
N ILE A 111 6.16 5.83 -6.02
CA ILE A 111 7.11 5.98 -7.14
C ILE A 111 7.32 4.63 -7.86
N PHE A 112 7.49 3.56 -7.10
CA PHE A 112 7.59 2.21 -7.64
C PHE A 112 6.34 1.83 -8.46
N ASN A 113 5.14 2.07 -7.93
CA ASN A 113 3.90 1.75 -8.62
C ASN A 113 3.67 2.61 -9.86
N ILE A 114 4.07 3.90 -9.86
CA ILE A 114 4.00 4.74 -11.06
C ILE A 114 4.79 4.09 -12.21
N LEU A 115 6.00 3.63 -11.92
CA LEU A 115 6.88 3.03 -12.92
C LEU A 115 6.31 1.70 -13.44
N PHE A 116 5.99 0.77 -12.56
CA PHE A 116 5.55 -0.58 -12.98
C PHE A 116 4.11 -0.63 -13.48
N THR A 117 3.19 0.17 -12.93
CA THR A 117 1.83 0.30 -13.48
C THR A 117 1.89 0.96 -14.86
N GLY A 118 2.81 1.92 -15.06
CA GLY A 118 3.06 2.50 -16.38
C GLY A 118 3.51 1.46 -17.41
N ILE A 119 4.44 0.56 -17.02
CA ILE A 119 4.87 -0.57 -17.87
C ILE A 119 3.69 -1.51 -18.17
N ALA A 120 2.88 -1.85 -17.16
CA ALA A 120 1.72 -2.71 -17.33
C ALA A 120 0.70 -2.11 -18.31
N ILE A 121 0.35 -0.83 -18.18
CA ILE A 121 -0.57 -0.16 -19.10
C ILE A 121 0.04 -0.10 -20.51
N TYR A 122 1.35 0.17 -20.63
CA TYR A 122 2.03 0.20 -21.92
C TYR A 122 2.05 -1.16 -22.64
N SER A 123 2.15 -2.27 -21.89
CA SER A 123 2.07 -3.63 -22.45
C SER A 123 0.69 -3.92 -23.07
N LEU A 124 -0.36 -3.28 -22.55
CA LEU A 124 -1.74 -3.43 -23.05
C LEU A 124 -2.13 -2.38 -24.11
N ARG A 125 -1.19 -1.54 -24.58
CA ARG A 125 -1.51 -0.43 -25.50
C ARG A 125 -2.24 -0.85 -26.78
N ALA A 126 -2.01 -2.08 -27.26
CA ALA A 126 -2.65 -2.59 -28.47
C ALA A 126 -4.16 -2.86 -28.26
N ALA A 127 -4.57 -3.17 -27.03
CA ALA A 127 -5.95 -3.50 -26.65
C ALA A 127 -6.83 -2.27 -26.40
N PHE A 128 -6.24 -1.09 -26.20
CA PHE A 128 -6.97 0.15 -25.91
C PHE A 128 -6.89 1.17 -27.05
N ILE A 129 -7.94 1.96 -27.20
CA ILE A 129 -7.96 3.20 -27.97
C ILE A 129 -7.97 4.33 -26.94
N ALA A 130 -6.83 5.02 -26.80
CA ALA A 130 -6.68 6.03 -25.76
C ALA A 130 -5.74 7.16 -26.18
N SER A 131 -6.07 8.38 -25.75
CA SER A 131 -5.14 9.50 -25.80
C SER A 131 -4.13 9.43 -24.65
N PHE A 132 -3.00 10.11 -24.78
CA PHE A 132 -2.00 10.21 -23.71
C PHE A 132 -2.61 10.70 -22.39
N GLY A 133 -3.52 11.68 -22.44
CA GLY A 133 -4.20 12.21 -21.26
C GLY A 133 -5.05 11.16 -20.54
N GLN A 134 -5.77 10.31 -21.28
CA GLN A 134 -6.59 9.23 -20.70
C GLN A 134 -5.73 8.15 -20.05
N VAL A 135 -4.60 7.80 -20.68
CA VAL A 135 -3.62 6.85 -20.13
C VAL A 135 -2.99 7.37 -18.84
N LEU A 136 -2.60 8.65 -18.82
CA LEU A 136 -2.03 9.29 -17.64
C LEU A 136 -3.05 9.38 -16.50
N LEU A 137 -4.31 9.71 -16.80
CA LEU A 137 -5.39 9.75 -15.81
C LEU A 137 -5.62 8.37 -15.20
N LEU A 138 -5.68 7.31 -16.02
CA LEU A 138 -5.81 5.94 -15.54
C LEU A 138 -4.62 5.56 -14.62
N LEU A 139 -3.39 5.89 -15.02
CA LEU A 139 -2.20 5.63 -14.22
C LEU A 139 -2.29 6.29 -12.84
N VAL A 140 -2.61 7.59 -12.81
CA VAL A 140 -2.73 8.34 -11.54
C VAL A 140 -3.83 7.75 -10.67
N PHE A 141 -4.99 7.42 -11.26
CA PHE A 141 -6.13 6.87 -10.53
C PHE A 141 -5.82 5.51 -9.89
N VAL A 142 -5.25 4.59 -10.67
CA VAL A 142 -4.85 3.25 -10.19
C VAL A 142 -3.80 3.36 -9.08
N VAL A 143 -2.76 4.16 -9.29
CA VAL A 143 -1.69 4.36 -8.30
C VAL A 143 -2.24 5.00 -7.02
N ALA A 144 -3.15 5.97 -7.13
CA ALA A 144 -3.76 6.62 -5.96
C ALA A 144 -4.56 5.61 -5.12
N ILE A 145 -5.38 4.79 -5.75
CA ILE A 145 -6.16 3.74 -5.08
C ILE A 145 -5.22 2.75 -4.37
N ILE A 146 -4.20 2.25 -5.07
CA ILE A 146 -3.22 1.31 -4.52
C ILE A 146 -2.46 1.93 -3.34
N ALA A 147 -2.06 3.21 -3.44
CA ALA A 147 -1.40 3.92 -2.35
C ALA A 147 -2.31 4.10 -1.13
N LEU A 148 -3.60 4.40 -1.32
CA LEU A 148 -4.56 4.49 -0.22
C LEU A 148 -4.74 3.15 0.49
N PHE A 149 -4.87 2.04 -0.25
CA PHE A 149 -4.90 0.71 0.33
C PHE A 149 -3.62 0.38 1.10
N GLN A 150 -2.46 0.75 0.56
CA GLN A 150 -1.18 0.54 1.24
C GLN A 150 -1.10 1.33 2.57
N LEU A 151 -1.63 2.56 2.60
CA LEU A 151 -1.73 3.35 3.82
C LEU A 151 -2.60 2.65 4.88
N MET A 152 -3.76 2.12 4.49
CA MET A 152 -4.63 1.33 5.39
C MET A 152 -3.91 0.10 5.95
N ILE A 153 -3.12 -0.59 5.12
CA ILE A 153 -2.29 -1.73 5.53
C ILE A 153 -1.24 -1.29 6.57
N PHE A 154 -0.54 -0.18 6.36
CA PHE A 154 0.44 0.33 7.33
C PHE A 154 -0.19 0.66 8.69
N VAL A 155 -1.36 1.31 8.70
CA VAL A 155 -2.10 1.60 9.95
C VAL A 155 -2.51 0.31 10.65
N SER A 156 -3.01 -0.67 9.91
CA SER A 156 -3.39 -1.99 10.45
C SER A 156 -2.18 -2.70 11.06
N ILE A 157 -1.05 -2.73 10.35
CA ILE A 157 0.20 -3.33 10.84
C ILE A 157 0.66 -2.65 12.12
N LEU A 158 0.57 -1.32 12.23
CA LEU A 158 0.92 -0.62 13.46
C LEU A 158 0.09 -1.08 14.66
N LEU A 159 -1.22 -1.25 14.47
CA LEU A 159 -2.11 -1.74 15.52
C LEU A 159 -1.74 -3.15 15.97
N PHE A 160 -1.54 -4.08 15.03
CA PHE A 160 -1.16 -5.46 15.34
C PHE A 160 0.26 -5.58 15.87
N LEU A 161 1.17 -4.67 15.49
CA LEU A 161 2.50 -4.57 16.09
C LEU A 161 2.42 -4.14 17.55
N ALA A 162 1.61 -3.12 17.87
CA ALA A 162 1.40 -2.69 19.25
C ALA A 162 0.80 -3.81 20.11
N PHE A 163 -0.22 -4.51 19.58
CA PHE A 163 -0.81 -5.68 20.21
C PHE A 163 0.21 -6.80 20.45
N TYR A 164 1.01 -7.14 19.41
CA TYR A 164 2.05 -8.16 19.53
C TYR A 164 3.09 -7.82 20.60
N LEU A 165 3.58 -6.58 20.64
CA LEU A 165 4.56 -6.15 21.64
C LEU A 165 4.00 -6.24 23.07
N GLN A 166 2.74 -5.84 23.27
CA GLN A 166 2.05 -5.95 24.55
C GLN A 166 1.93 -7.42 24.98
N MET A 167 1.48 -8.30 24.08
CA MET A 167 1.29 -9.72 24.40
C MET A 167 2.62 -10.46 24.58
N LYS A 168 3.66 -10.05 23.85
CA LYS A 168 5.00 -10.62 23.97
C LYS A 168 5.57 -10.44 25.38
N TYR A 169 5.24 -9.34 26.05
CA TYR A 169 5.61 -9.13 27.43
C TYR A 169 4.99 -10.18 28.37
N PHE A 170 3.71 -10.53 28.18
CA PHE A 170 3.01 -11.45 29.06
C PHE A 170 3.28 -12.94 28.77
N ILE A 171 3.35 -13.33 27.49
CA ILE A 171 3.33 -14.75 27.07
C ILE A 171 4.53 -15.09 26.16
N GLY A 172 5.50 -14.17 26.05
CA GLY A 172 6.72 -14.40 25.28
C GLY A 172 6.45 -14.62 23.78
N ARG A 173 7.09 -15.63 23.19
CA ARG A 173 7.03 -15.89 21.74
C ARG A 173 5.65 -16.36 21.26
N PHE A 174 4.83 -16.91 22.15
CA PHE A 174 3.47 -17.37 21.81
C PHE A 174 2.53 -16.22 21.40
N ALA A 175 2.88 -14.98 21.75
CA ALA A 175 2.17 -13.78 21.33
C ALA A 175 1.95 -13.67 19.82
N ILE A 176 2.81 -14.28 18.99
CA ILE A 176 2.63 -14.28 17.53
C ILE A 176 1.37 -15.03 17.10
N VAL A 177 1.06 -16.16 17.76
CA VAL A 177 -0.11 -16.99 17.45
C VAL A 177 -1.39 -16.22 17.78
N LEU A 178 -1.41 -15.57 18.95
CA LEU A 178 -2.54 -14.73 19.35
C LEU A 178 -2.72 -13.51 18.43
N MET A 179 -1.64 -12.89 17.98
CA MET A 179 -1.70 -11.79 17.02
C MET A 179 -2.27 -12.24 15.67
N MET A 180 -1.84 -13.40 15.16
CA MET A 180 -2.41 -13.98 13.93
C MET A 180 -3.89 -14.31 14.11
N GLY A 181 -4.27 -14.94 15.22
CA GLY A 181 -5.67 -15.24 15.53
C GLY A 181 -6.54 -13.98 15.60
N ALA A 182 -6.05 -12.92 16.26
CA ALA A 182 -6.73 -11.63 16.31
C ALA A 182 -6.84 -10.99 14.92
N TYR A 183 -5.80 -11.06 14.10
CA TYR A 183 -5.81 -10.52 12.73
C TYR A 183 -6.87 -11.19 11.86
N PHE A 184 -6.89 -12.52 11.81
CA PHE A 184 -7.91 -13.25 11.05
C PHE A 184 -9.31 -13.06 11.63
N GLY A 185 -9.43 -12.98 12.96
CA GLY A 185 -10.70 -12.65 13.62
C GLY A 185 -11.23 -11.27 13.20
N CYS A 186 -10.37 -10.24 13.18
CA CYS A 186 -10.74 -8.90 12.70
C CYS A 186 -11.13 -8.90 11.23
N ILE A 187 -10.40 -9.60 10.37
CA ILE A 187 -10.76 -9.75 8.94
C ILE A 187 -12.14 -10.40 8.80
N TYR A 188 -12.37 -11.50 9.51
CA TYR A 188 -13.65 -12.21 9.46
C TYR A 188 -14.80 -11.31 9.93
N LEU A 189 -14.63 -10.62 11.06
CA LEU A 189 -15.63 -9.68 11.58
C LEU A 189 -15.86 -8.52 10.62
N TRP A 190 -14.81 -8.01 9.99
CA TRP A 190 -14.90 -6.95 8.98
C TRP A 190 -15.76 -7.38 7.80
N PHE A 191 -15.45 -8.54 7.19
CA PHE A 191 -16.25 -9.07 6.07
C PHE A 191 -17.71 -9.29 6.45
N ARG A 192 -17.96 -9.91 7.62
CA ARG A 192 -19.34 -10.10 8.12
C ARG A 192 -20.08 -8.78 8.35
N PHE A 193 -19.37 -7.75 8.82
CA PHE A 193 -19.95 -6.44 9.01
C PHE A 193 -20.29 -5.78 7.67
N THR A 194 -19.37 -5.78 6.70
CA THR A 194 -19.59 -5.16 5.37
C THR A 194 -20.67 -5.84 4.55
N GLU A 195 -20.88 -7.15 4.74
CA GLU A 195 -21.98 -7.90 4.11
C GLU A 195 -23.34 -7.67 4.80
N SER A 196 -23.36 -7.06 5.98
CA SER A 196 -24.58 -6.93 6.76
C SER A 196 -25.53 -5.87 6.18
N ILE A 197 -26.84 -6.09 6.37
CA ILE A 197 -27.89 -5.13 6.00
C ILE A 197 -27.69 -3.78 6.73
N ILE A 198 -27.14 -3.83 7.95
CA ILE A 198 -26.85 -2.64 8.77
C ILE A 198 -25.80 -1.77 8.06
N TYR A 199 -24.77 -2.39 7.48
CA TYR A 199 -23.72 -1.66 6.78
C TYR A 199 -24.26 -0.92 5.56
N VAL A 200 -24.98 -1.63 4.70
CA VAL A 200 -25.65 -1.05 3.52
C VAL A 200 -26.56 0.10 3.94
N LYS A 201 -27.39 -0.10 4.96
CA LYS A 201 -28.34 0.90 5.44
C LYS A 201 -27.73 2.10 6.13
N ILE A 202 -26.46 2.10 6.52
CA ILE A 202 -25.84 3.22 7.25
C ILE A 202 -24.81 3.91 6.36
N PHE A 203 -23.94 3.13 5.71
CA PHE A 203 -22.75 3.64 5.02
C PHE A 203 -22.97 3.86 3.52
N GLN A 204 -23.83 3.07 2.86
CA GLN A 204 -24.08 3.21 1.42
C GLN A 204 -25.14 4.27 1.11
N HIS A 205 -24.94 5.47 1.66
CA HIS A 205 -25.76 6.65 1.40
C HIS A 205 -25.01 7.68 0.57
N ILE A 206 -25.76 8.47 -0.21
CA ILE A 206 -25.22 9.52 -1.08
C ILE A 206 -24.21 8.91 -2.06
N GLY A 207 -24.72 8.03 -2.93
CA GLY A 207 -23.94 7.42 -3.99
C GLY A 207 -23.75 8.41 -5.15
N ILE A 208 -22.49 8.72 -5.46
CA ILE A 208 -22.11 9.45 -6.66
C ILE A 208 -21.70 8.40 -7.69
N SER A 209 -22.45 8.29 -8.78
CA SER A 209 -22.05 7.45 -9.91
C SER A 209 -20.76 8.00 -10.51
N LEU A 210 -19.74 7.17 -10.65
CA LEU A 210 -18.50 7.54 -11.33
C LEU A 210 -18.58 7.34 -12.86
N SER A 211 -19.76 7.05 -13.40
CA SER A 211 -19.98 6.87 -14.85
C SER A 211 -19.59 8.09 -15.70
N TRP A 212 -19.62 9.30 -15.12
CA TRP A 212 -19.12 10.51 -15.79
C TRP A 212 -17.60 10.48 -15.99
N LEU A 213 -16.87 9.80 -15.09
CA LEU A 213 -15.42 9.67 -15.14
C LEU A 213 -14.99 8.61 -16.17
N GLU A 214 -15.83 7.61 -16.44
CA GLU A 214 -15.58 6.57 -17.45
C GLU A 214 -15.34 7.15 -18.86
N GLN A 215 -15.95 8.29 -19.17
CA GLN A 215 -15.76 8.99 -20.44
C GLN A 215 -14.31 9.47 -20.66
N TYR A 216 -13.58 9.67 -19.56
CA TYR A 216 -12.18 10.11 -19.55
C TYR A 216 -11.18 8.95 -19.42
N LEU A 217 -11.65 7.71 -19.36
CA LEU A 217 -10.80 6.52 -19.30
C LEU A 217 -10.54 5.93 -20.71
N PRO A 218 -9.43 5.18 -20.88
CA PRO A 218 -9.16 4.41 -22.09
C PRO A 218 -10.32 3.49 -22.47
N LYS A 219 -10.79 3.57 -23.72
CA LYS A 219 -11.82 2.64 -24.23
C LYS A 219 -11.15 1.39 -24.76
N SER A 220 -11.72 0.24 -24.42
CA SER A 220 -11.22 -1.04 -24.91
C SER A 220 -11.65 -1.27 -26.37
N LYS A 221 -10.87 -2.02 -27.13
CA LYS A 221 -11.30 -2.52 -28.46
C LYS A 221 -12.20 -3.75 -28.36
N LEU A 222 -12.20 -4.42 -27.20
CA LEU A 222 -12.90 -5.67 -26.93
C LEU A 222 -13.88 -5.46 -25.77
N PRO A 223 -15.19 -5.70 -25.95
CA PRO A 223 -16.20 -5.45 -24.90
C PRO A 223 -15.93 -6.14 -23.55
N SER A 224 -15.14 -7.20 -23.54
CA SER A 224 -14.73 -7.94 -22.34
C SER A 224 -13.67 -7.23 -21.49
N MET A 225 -13.06 -6.14 -21.99
CA MET A 225 -12.00 -5.38 -21.31
C MET A 225 -12.43 -3.95 -20.97
N ASP A 226 -13.73 -3.66 -21.00
CA ASP A 226 -14.25 -2.35 -20.64
C ASP A 226 -14.07 -2.07 -19.14
N ILE A 227 -13.48 -0.91 -18.86
CA ILE A 227 -13.28 -0.42 -17.50
C ILE A 227 -14.60 0.18 -17.01
N ARG A 228 -15.23 -0.48 -16.04
CA ARG A 228 -16.45 0.02 -15.39
C ARG A 228 -16.11 0.54 -14.01
N LEU A 229 -16.49 1.79 -13.73
CA LEU A 229 -16.36 2.40 -12.42
C LEU A 229 -17.67 2.18 -11.65
N GLY A 230 -17.54 1.79 -10.39
CA GLY A 230 -18.68 1.63 -9.49
C GLY A 230 -19.26 2.97 -9.03
N THR A 231 -20.24 2.88 -8.14
CA THR A 231 -20.73 4.02 -7.37
C THR A 231 -19.83 4.25 -6.16
N LEU A 232 -19.42 5.50 -5.93
CA LEU A 232 -18.70 5.90 -4.72
C LEU A 232 -19.72 6.43 -3.70
N TYR A 233 -19.71 5.87 -2.49
CA TYR A 233 -20.56 6.33 -1.40
C TYR A 233 -19.79 7.29 -0.50
N VAL A 234 -20.17 8.57 -0.50
CA VAL A 234 -19.41 9.62 0.21
C VAL A 234 -19.38 9.36 1.72
N VAL A 235 -20.48 8.87 2.28
CA VAL A 235 -20.58 8.57 3.72
C VAL A 235 -19.65 7.42 4.12
N GLU A 236 -19.57 6.38 3.29
CA GLU A 236 -18.67 5.24 3.48
C GLU A 236 -17.21 5.70 3.50
N GLU A 237 -16.78 6.45 2.48
CA GLU A 237 -15.40 6.93 2.36
C GLU A 237 -14.99 7.85 3.53
N LEU A 238 -15.88 8.76 3.94
CA LEU A 238 -15.65 9.63 5.10
C LEU A 238 -15.55 8.82 6.39
N ALA A 239 -16.46 7.86 6.61
CA ALA A 239 -16.47 7.04 7.81
C ALA A 239 -15.22 6.16 7.90
N LEU A 240 -14.80 5.53 6.79
CA LEU A 240 -13.57 4.76 6.70
C LEU A 240 -12.35 5.65 6.99
N THR A 241 -12.31 6.85 6.41
CA THR A 241 -11.22 7.80 6.65
C THR A 241 -11.10 8.18 8.13
N ILE A 242 -12.23 8.48 8.78
CA ILE A 242 -12.28 8.78 10.22
C ILE A 242 -11.84 7.55 11.03
N LEU A 243 -12.33 6.36 10.70
CA LEU A 243 -11.97 5.12 11.38
C LEU A 243 -10.46 4.87 11.31
N PHE A 244 -9.84 4.98 10.13
CA PHE A 244 -8.40 4.79 9.98
C PHE A 244 -7.58 5.86 10.68
N ALA A 245 -8.04 7.12 10.68
CA ALA A 245 -7.41 8.18 11.47
C ALA A 245 -7.43 7.87 12.98
N LEU A 246 -8.57 7.39 13.50
CA LEU A 246 -8.70 6.96 14.89
C LEU A 246 -7.82 5.75 15.19
N LEU A 247 -7.80 4.75 14.32
CA LEU A 247 -6.93 3.57 14.46
C LEU A 247 -5.46 3.95 14.48
N PHE A 248 -5.03 4.91 13.64
CA PHE A 248 -3.66 5.43 13.67
C PHE A 248 -3.34 6.11 15.01
N ILE A 249 -4.24 6.96 15.53
CA ILE A 249 -4.05 7.62 16.83
C ILE A 249 -3.99 6.58 17.97
N ILE A 250 -4.88 5.59 17.97
CA ILE A 250 -4.92 4.52 18.96
C ILE A 250 -3.65 3.69 18.89
N ALA A 251 -3.25 3.23 17.69
CA ALA A 251 -2.07 2.39 17.50
C ALA A 251 -0.79 3.11 17.95
N THR A 252 -0.63 4.39 17.60
CA THR A 252 0.55 5.17 17.99
C THR A 252 0.63 5.43 19.49
N LYS A 253 -0.48 5.79 20.14
CA LYS A 253 -0.55 5.94 21.61
C LYS A 253 -0.33 4.62 22.34
N TRP A 254 -0.86 3.52 21.80
CA TRP A 254 -0.68 2.20 22.37
C TRP A 254 0.78 1.77 22.26
N LEU A 255 1.40 1.96 21.09
CA LEU A 255 2.82 1.67 20.88
C LEU A 255 3.70 2.48 21.83
N GLU A 256 3.43 3.77 22.01
CA GLU A 256 4.09 4.62 23.02
C GLU A 256 4.04 4.02 24.42
N LYS A 257 2.85 3.63 24.88
CA LYS A 257 2.65 3.00 26.20
C LYS A 257 3.40 1.68 26.35
N VAL A 258 3.50 0.88 25.29
CA VAL A 258 4.14 -0.44 25.32
C VAL A 258 5.66 -0.32 25.26
N VAL A 259 6.18 0.66 24.53
CA VAL A 259 7.64 0.86 24.36
C VAL A 259 8.29 1.51 25.58
N LEU A 260 7.57 2.42 26.25
CA LEU A 260 8.03 3.11 27.47
C LEU A 260 7.94 2.26 28.75
N ARG A 261 7.36 1.05 28.66
CA ARG A 261 7.38 0.05 29.74
C ARG A 261 8.65 -0.82 29.66
#